data_AF-A0A5C8TQV8-F1
#
_entry.id   AF-A0A5C8TQV8-F1
#
_cell.length_a   1.000
_cell.length_b   1.000
_cell.length_c   1.000
_cell.angle_alpha   90.00
_cell.angle_beta   90.00
_cell.angle_gamma   90.00
#
_symmetry.space_group_name_H-M   'P 1'
#
loop_
_entity.id
_entity.type
_entity.pdbx_description
1 polymer ?
#
loop_
_entity_poly.entity_id
_entity_poly.type
_entity_poly.pdbx_seq_one_letter_code
_entity_poly.pdbx_strand_id
1 'polypeptide(L)'
;MASLDEFGPWATSIDACERRARCRTFRAIARMIAGPRTTALCDALACSENDPAHLERALVAFEGLASLDKRRILGSFHPVMMAPTPCAA
;
A
#
# COMPACT_ATOMS: atom_id res chain seq x y z
N MET A 1 20.24 -5.70 -10.35
CA MET A 1 19.87 -4.88 -9.18
C MET A 1 18.38 -5.03 -9.00
N ALA A 2 17.93 -5.82 -8.02
CA ALA A 2 16.50 -5.90 -7.70
C ALA A 2 16.04 -4.50 -7.32
N SER A 3 15.13 -3.92 -8.12
CA SER A 3 14.60 -2.59 -7.85
C SER A 3 13.90 -2.63 -6.50
N LEU A 4 14.19 -1.64 -5.66
CA LEU A 4 13.58 -1.45 -4.34
C LEU A 4 12.08 -1.09 -4.44
N ASP A 5 11.48 -1.10 -5.64
CA ASP A 5 10.13 -0.60 -5.92
C ASP A 5 9.04 -1.68 -5.87
N GLU A 6 9.39 -2.96 -5.74
CA GLU A 6 8.41 -4.05 -5.67
C GLU A 6 7.90 -4.29 -4.25
N PHE A 7 7.13 -3.34 -3.72
CA PHE A 7 6.42 -3.54 -2.45
C PHE A 7 4.92 -3.28 -2.58
N GLY A 8 4.14 -4.03 -1.81
CA GLY A 8 2.71 -3.79 -1.65
C GLY A 8 1.95 -3.70 -2.98
N PRO A 9 1.11 -2.67 -3.18
CA PRO A 9 0.33 -2.45 -4.40
C PRO A 9 1.14 -2.23 -5.68
N TRP A 10 2.42 -1.84 -5.56
CA TRP A 10 3.29 -1.48 -6.68
C TRP A 10 4.09 -2.66 -7.23
N ALA A 11 4.01 -3.84 -6.60
CA ALA A 11 4.64 -5.05 -7.13
C ALA A 11 4.15 -5.35 -8.56
N THR A 12 5.07 -5.68 -9.46
CA THR A 12 4.72 -5.95 -10.87
C THR A 12 4.16 -7.36 -11.06
N SER A 13 4.55 -8.28 -10.18
CA SER A 13 4.25 -9.72 -10.23
C SER A 13 2.93 -10.16 -9.57
N ILE A 14 1.97 -9.25 -9.38
CA ILE A 14 0.68 -9.56 -8.73
C ILE A 14 -0.52 -9.35 -9.66
N ASP A 15 -1.52 -10.23 -9.53
CA ASP A 15 -2.77 -10.12 -10.26
C ASP A 15 -3.63 -8.93 -9.79
N ALA A 16 -4.69 -8.64 -10.54
CA ALA A 16 -5.55 -7.48 -10.28
C ALA A 16 -6.34 -7.58 -8.96
N CYS A 17 -6.76 -8.78 -8.55
CA CYS A 17 -7.48 -9.00 -7.29
C CYS A 17 -6.54 -8.79 -6.09
N GLU A 18 -5.35 -9.39 -6.15
CA GLU A 18 -4.32 -9.20 -5.13
C GLU A 18 -3.90 -7.72 -5.03
N ARG A 19 -3.74 -7.04 -6.16
CA ARG A 19 -3.43 -5.60 -6.19
C ARG A 19 -4.50 -4.76 -5.49
N ARG A 20 -5.78 -5.04 -5.76
CA ARG A 20 -6.90 -4.38 -5.06
C ARG A 20 -6.89 -4.65 -3.57
N ALA A 21 -6.66 -5.90 -3.16
CA ALA A 21 -6.55 -6.26 -1.75
C ALA A 21 -5.42 -5.48 -1.06
N ARG A 22 -4.24 -5.42 -1.69
CA ARG A 22 -3.11 -4.63 -1.18
C ARG A 22 -3.41 -3.14 -1.11
N CYS A 23 -4.09 -2.56 -2.11
CA CYS A 23 -4.51 -1.15 -2.07
C CYS A 23 -5.39 -0.87 -0.85
N ARG A 24 -6.40 -1.73 -0.60
CA ARG A 24 -7.32 -1.60 0.54
C ARG A 24 -6.60 -1.73 1.87
N THR A 25 -5.73 -2.73 1.99
CA THR A 25 -4.93 -2.96 3.20
C THR A 25 -4.01 -1.79 3.48
N PHE A 26 -3.28 -1.32 2.47
CA PHE A 26 -2.37 -0.17 2.61
C PHE A 26 -3.12 1.10 2.99
N ARG A 27 -4.28 1.35 2.35
CA ARG A 27 -5.17 2.48 2.67
C ARG A 27 -5.65 2.44 4.12
N ALA A 28 -6.10 1.27 4.60
CA ALA A 28 -6.55 1.10 5.97
C ALA A 28 -5.42 1.40 6.97
N ILE A 29 -4.23 0.83 6.77
CA ILE A 29 -3.06 1.04 7.62
C ILE A 29 -2.61 2.51 7.61
N ALA A 30 -2.52 3.12 6.43
CA ALA A 30 -2.15 4.53 6.29
C ALA A 30 -3.13 5.46 7.03
N ARG A 31 -4.43 5.16 6.97
CA ARG A 31 -5.45 5.93 7.68
C ARG A 31 -5.36 5.75 9.19
N MET A 32 -5.10 4.54 9.69
CA MET A 32 -4.97 4.28 11.13
C MET A 32 -3.72 4.92 11.74
N ILE A 33 -2.59 4.92 11.02
CA ILE A 33 -1.30 5.36 11.58
C ILE A 33 -1.12 6.87 11.51
N ALA A 34 -1.49 7.50 10.39
CA ALA A 34 -1.19 8.90 10.12
C ALA A 34 -2.45 9.76 9.88
N GLY A 35 -3.64 9.16 9.95
CA GLY A 35 -4.92 9.88 10.02
C GLY A 35 -5.18 10.78 8.81
N PRO A 36 -5.50 12.08 9.01
CA PRO A 36 -5.80 13.00 7.92
C PRO A 36 -4.59 13.33 7.03
N ARG A 37 -3.35 13.13 7.52
CA ARG A 37 -2.15 13.42 6.73
C ARG A 37 -2.02 12.52 5.50
N THR A 38 -2.67 11.36 5.51
CA THR A 38 -2.65 10.40 4.41
C THR A 38 -3.85 10.54 3.47
N THR A 39 -4.64 11.61 3.56
CA THR A 39 -5.87 11.77 2.73
C THR A 39 -5.56 11.66 1.23
N ALA A 40 -4.58 12.40 0.72
CA ALA A 40 -4.19 12.34 -0.69
C ALA A 40 -3.73 10.93 -1.14
N LEU A 41 -3.02 10.22 -0.25
CA LEU A 41 -2.62 8.83 -0.48
C LEU A 41 -3.84 7.89 -0.49
N CYS A 42 -4.74 8.04 0.48
CA CYS A 42 -5.95 7.20 0.59
C CYS A 42 -6.86 7.37 -0.62
N ASP A 43 -7.02 8.60 -1.11
CA ASP A 43 -7.85 8.91 -2.27
C ASP A 43 -7.24 8.31 -3.55
N ALA A 44 -5.92 8.48 -3.75
CA ALA A 44 -5.23 7.89 -4.88
C ALA A 44 -5.29 6.35 -4.88
N LEU A 45 -5.14 5.72 -3.70
CA LEU A 45 -5.28 4.28 -3.55
C LEU A 45 -6.70 3.79 -3.84
N ALA A 46 -7.72 4.55 -3.41
CA ALA A 46 -9.11 4.21 -3.70
C ALA A 46 -9.41 4.29 -5.21
N CYS A 47 -8.91 5.30 -5.91
CA CYS A 47 -9.01 5.38 -7.37
C CYS A 47 -8.29 4.21 -8.05
N SER A 48 -7.13 3.80 -7.53
CA SER A 48 -6.36 2.67 -8.07
C SER A 48 -7.02 1.30 -7.94
N GLU A 49 -8.06 1.17 -7.10
CA GLU A 49 -8.83 -0.07 -7.02
C GLU A 49 -9.54 -0.38 -8.36
N ASN A 50 -9.93 0.67 -9.11
CA ASN A 50 -10.64 0.56 -10.38
C ASN A 50 -9.73 0.80 -11.58
N ASP A 51 -8.79 1.74 -11.47
CA ASP A 51 -7.86 2.10 -12.54
C ASP A 51 -6.41 2.12 -12.03
N PRO A 52 -5.57 1.12 -12.40
CA PRO A 52 -4.20 1.02 -11.92
C PRO A 52 -3.31 2.21 -12.33
N ALA A 53 -3.71 3.03 -13.31
CA ALA A 53 -2.97 4.25 -13.67
C ALA A 53 -2.83 5.24 -12.49
N HIS A 54 -3.71 5.18 -11.50
CA HIS A 54 -3.62 5.99 -10.29
C HIS A 54 -2.55 5.54 -9.28
N LEU A 55 -1.91 4.39 -9.47
CA LEU A 55 -0.88 3.88 -8.55
C LEU A 55 0.35 4.79 -8.51
N GLU A 56 0.71 5.41 -9.63
CA GLU A 56 1.82 6.38 -9.67
C GLU A 56 1.51 7.58 -8.78
N ARG A 57 0.28 8.11 -8.85
CA ARG A 57 -0.17 9.20 -7.98
C ARG A 57 -0.17 8.80 -6.50
N ALA A 58 -0.54 7.55 -6.20
CA ALA A 58 -0.47 7.03 -4.84
C ALA A 58 0.99 6.94 -4.34
N LEU A 59 1.93 6.57 -5.21
CA LEU A 59 3.35 6.52 -4.86
C LEU A 59 3.89 7.92 -4.52
N VAL A 60 3.63 8.91 -5.38
CA VAL A 60 4.02 10.31 -5.15
C VAL A 60 3.44 10.83 -3.83
N ALA A 61 2.17 10.55 -3.55
CA ALA A 61 1.53 10.95 -2.30
C ALA A 61 2.15 10.24 -1.07
N PHE A 62 2.55 8.98 -1.21
CA PHE A 62 3.26 8.24 -0.16
C PHE A 62 4.66 8.80 0.08
N GLU A 63 5.43 9.07 -0.97
CA GLU A 63 6.79 9.62 -0.88
C GLU A 63 6.82 11.01 -0.22
N GLY A 64 5.79 11.82 -0.46
CA GLY A 64 5.60 13.13 0.17
C GLY A 64 5.27 13.09 1.67
N LEU A 65 5.01 11.92 2.26
CA LEU A 65 4.80 11.80 3.70
C LEU A 65 6.10 11.99 4.48
N ALA A 66 5.96 12.42 5.73
CA ALA A 66 7.08 12.50 6.67
C ALA A 66 7.74 11.12 6.85
N SER A 67 9.07 11.10 6.98
CA SER A 67 9.85 9.86 7.10
C SER A 67 9.43 8.97 8.29
N LEU A 68 8.87 9.56 9.35
CA LEU A 68 8.31 8.79 10.47
C LEU A 68 7.01 8.06 10.07
N ASP A 69 6.10 8.75 9.38
CA ASP A 69 4.83 8.17 8.93
C ASP A 69 5.10 7.04 7.92
N LYS A 70 6.00 7.25 6.95
CA LYS A 70 6.40 6.21 5.98
C LYS A 70 6.91 4.94 6.66
N ARG A 71 7.84 5.08 7.61
CA ARG A 71 8.41 3.94 8.34
C ARG A 71 7.37 3.18 9.14
N ARG A 72 6.45 3.89 9.82
CA ARG A 72 5.37 3.25 10.58
C ARG A 72 4.42 2.49 9.66
N ILE A 73 4.01 3.10 8.54
CA ILE A 73 3.12 2.46 7.56
C ILE A 73 3.76 1.20 6.99
N LEU A 74 5.00 1.29 6.50
CA LEU A 74 5.71 0.12 5.94
C LEU A 74 5.92 -0.98 6.99
N GLY A 75 6.33 -0.60 8.20
CA GLY A 75 6.54 -1.55 9.30
C GLY A 75 5.27 -2.28 9.73
N SER A 76 4.10 -1.63 9.64
CA SER A 76 2.82 -2.27 9.93
C SER A 76 2.25 -3.05 8.74
N PHE A 77 2.54 -2.64 7.52
CA PHE A 77 2.05 -3.30 6.30
C PHE A 77 2.82 -4.59 5.98
N HIS A 78 4.14 -4.59 6.16
CA HIS A 78 4.99 -5.73 5.80
C HIS A 78 4.58 -7.06 6.47
N PRO A 79 4.26 -7.14 7.77
CA PRO A 79 3.82 -8.38 8.40
C PRO A 79 2.50 -8.92 7.85
N VAL A 80 1.59 -8.04 7.43
CA VAL A 80 0.29 -8.45 6.84
C VAL A 80 0.50 -9.14 5.49
N MET A 81 1.52 -8.70 4.74
CA MET A 81 1.83 -9.28 3.44
C MET A 81 2.66 -10.55 3.49
N MET A 82 3.38 -10.79 4.59
CA MET A 82 4.19 -12.00 4.80
C MET A 82 3.49 -13.03 5.68
N ALA A 83 2.24 -12.79 6.11
CA ALA A 83 1.52 -13.73 6.95
C ALA A 83 1.32 -15.04 6.16
N PRO A 84 1.78 -16.19 6.68
CA PRO A 84 1.49 -17.47 6.05
C PRO A 84 -0.02 -17.69 6.06
N THR A 85 -0.57 -18.19 4.94
CA THR A 85 -1.95 -18.68 4.87
C THR A 85 -2.19 -19.57 6.09
N PRO A 86 -3.16 -19.28 6.98
CA PRO A 86 -3.41 -20.17 8.10
C PRO A 86 -3.74 -21.56 7.55
N CYS A 87 -3.07 -22.60 8.06
CA CYS A 87 -3.45 -23.98 7.78
C CYS A 87 -4.95 -24.12 8.01
N ALA A 88 -5.68 -24.54 6.98
CA ALA A 88 -7.09 -24.88 7.11
C ALA A 88 -7.22 -25.97 8.19
N ALA A 89 -7.92 -25.66 9.27
CA ALA A 89 -8.32 -26.61 10.31
C ALA A 89 -9.60 -27.33 9.90
#